data_AF-A0A9D1KCG5-F1
#
_entry.id   AF-A0A9D1KCG5-F1
#
_cell.length_a   1.000
_cell.length_b   1.000
_cell.length_c   1.000
_cell.angle_alpha   90.00
_cell.angle_beta   90.00
_cell.angle_gamma   90.00
#
_symmetry.space_group_name_H-M   'P 1'
#
loop_
_entity.id
_entity.type
_entity.pdbx_description
1 polymer ?
#
loop_
_entity_poly.entity_id
_entity_poly.type
_entity_poly.pdbx_seq_one_letter_code
_entity_poly.pdbx_strand_id
1 'polypeptide(L)'
;MMKTKFLLLAILASTMAACSDNDENDQKEITTPPEETSHAIDMGMPSGTLWCSMNVGASTPTDFGDYYQMSYSKDVATEKLGAGYSTPTKEQFEELIAHTTQQHTEINNVKGMLFKASNGNSIFLPAAAHLSGSSWEINNEGSGAYWTVTPSTEEDYFYFLEFSKAEDTPWFGDRDINTNKLPIRAVYKK
;
A
#
# COMPACT_ATOMS: atom_id res chain seq x y z
N MET A 1 -9.38 -42.35 -51.85
CA MET A 1 -10.10 -42.69 -50.60
C MET A 1 -9.11 -42.66 -49.42
N MET A 2 -9.50 -43.09 -48.21
CA MET A 2 -8.80 -42.97 -46.90
C MET A 2 -7.41 -43.66 -46.81
N LYS A 3 -6.46 -43.38 -45.88
CA LYS A 3 -6.42 -42.83 -44.47
C LYS A 3 -6.68 -43.89 -43.34
N THR A 4 -6.05 -43.92 -42.14
CA THR A 4 -4.91 -43.15 -41.53
C THR A 4 -4.44 -43.73 -40.15
N LYS A 5 -3.11 -43.88 -39.92
CA LYS A 5 -2.31 -43.87 -38.63
C LYS A 5 -2.56 -44.84 -37.42
N PHE A 6 -1.43 -45.21 -36.76
CA PHE A 6 -1.07 -45.35 -35.30
C PHE A 6 -2.05 -45.73 -34.16
N LEU A 7 -1.55 -46.47 -33.12
CA LEU A 7 -1.50 -46.04 -31.69
C LEU A 7 -0.52 -46.87 -30.78
N LEU A 8 -0.57 -46.70 -29.44
CA LEU A 8 0.43 -47.08 -28.39
C LEU A 8 -0.17 -47.76 -27.12
N LEU A 9 0.64 -48.36 -26.22
CA LEU A 9 0.27 -48.70 -24.81
C LEU A 9 1.49 -48.86 -23.84
N ALA A 10 1.28 -49.06 -22.52
CA ALA A 10 2.26 -48.88 -21.41
C ALA A 10 2.54 -50.14 -20.52
N ILE A 11 3.32 -50.00 -19.42
CA ILE A 11 3.94 -51.09 -18.60
C ILE A 11 3.76 -50.89 -17.05
N LEU A 12 3.89 -51.96 -16.24
CA LEU A 12 3.57 -52.09 -14.79
C LEU A 12 4.79 -52.04 -13.79
N ALA A 13 4.54 -52.25 -12.48
CA ALA A 13 5.42 -51.98 -11.32
C ALA A 13 5.63 -53.14 -10.30
N SER A 14 6.49 -52.93 -9.27
CA SER A 14 6.86 -53.82 -8.13
C SER A 14 7.79 -53.06 -7.13
N THR A 15 7.96 -53.30 -5.80
CA THR A 15 7.43 -54.22 -4.74
C THR A 15 7.77 -53.62 -3.32
N MET A 16 7.78 -54.39 -2.20
CA MET A 16 7.82 -53.87 -0.79
C MET A 16 8.70 -54.68 0.20
N ALA A 17 9.04 -54.12 1.39
CA ALA A 17 9.10 -54.84 2.71
C ALA A 17 9.41 -53.95 3.97
N ALA A 18 8.53 -53.97 4.99
CA ALA A 18 8.71 -53.87 6.48
C ALA A 18 9.61 -52.76 7.15
N CYS A 19 9.41 -52.28 8.39
CA CYS A 19 8.52 -52.65 9.51
C CYS A 19 8.25 -51.48 10.51
N SER A 20 7.30 -51.69 11.44
CA SER A 20 6.98 -50.96 12.69
C SER A 20 6.32 -49.56 12.70
N ASP A 21 5.08 -49.58 13.21
CA ASP A 21 4.47 -48.68 14.21
C ASP A 21 4.20 -47.19 13.90
N ASN A 22 2.91 -46.93 13.63
CA ASN A 22 2.07 -45.82 14.09
C ASN A 22 2.66 -44.40 14.22
N ASP A 23 2.17 -43.51 13.36
CA ASP A 23 1.67 -42.21 13.81
C ASP A 23 0.32 -41.93 13.13
N GLU A 24 -0.50 -41.04 13.71
CA GLU A 24 -1.90 -40.86 13.34
C GLU A 24 -2.06 -40.16 11.98
N ASN A 25 -3.12 -40.51 11.22
CA ASN A 25 -3.52 -39.79 10.01
C ASN A 25 -4.18 -38.46 10.40
N ASP A 26 -3.36 -37.54 10.91
CA ASP A 26 -3.73 -36.17 11.22
C ASP A 26 -4.02 -35.44 9.90
N GLN A 27 -5.26 -35.53 9.43
CA GLN A 27 -5.81 -34.60 8.45
C GLN A 27 -5.93 -33.24 9.13
N LYS A 28 -4.77 -32.59 9.29
CA LYS A 28 -4.64 -31.23 9.75
C LYS A 28 -5.30 -30.32 8.73
N GLU A 29 -6.57 -30.08 8.97
CA GLU A 29 -7.36 -29.04 8.32
C GLU A 29 -6.50 -27.78 8.27
N ILE A 30 -6.19 -27.30 7.06
CA ILE A 30 -5.39 -26.09 6.88
C ILE A 30 -6.32 -24.93 7.18
N THR A 31 -6.50 -24.69 8.48
CA THR A 31 -7.07 -23.45 9.02
C THR A 31 -6.16 -22.33 8.57
N THR A 32 -6.53 -21.68 7.47
CA THR A 32 -5.87 -20.47 7.00
C THR A 32 -5.75 -19.50 8.17
N PRO A 33 -4.57 -18.91 8.43
CA PRO A 33 -4.44 -17.89 9.46
C PRO A 33 -5.51 -16.79 9.29
N PRO A 34 -6.01 -16.19 10.38
CA PRO A 34 -6.85 -15.00 10.28
C PRO A 34 -6.16 -13.93 9.44
N GLU A 35 -6.97 -13.21 8.67
CA GLU A 35 -6.66 -12.32 7.54
C GLU A 35 -5.28 -11.63 7.54
N GLU A 36 -4.70 -11.51 6.34
CA GLU A 36 -3.36 -10.94 6.12
C GLU A 36 -3.23 -9.48 6.63
N THR A 37 -2.69 -9.30 7.84
CA THR A 37 -2.13 -8.00 8.25
C THR A 37 -0.77 -7.72 7.56
N SER A 38 -0.58 -8.19 6.32
CA SER A 38 0.71 -8.39 5.66
C SER A 38 1.27 -7.15 4.96
N HIS A 39 0.60 -5.99 5.07
CA HIS A 39 0.99 -4.75 4.38
C HIS A 39 1.30 -3.60 5.34
N ALA A 40 1.09 -3.74 6.65
CA ALA A 40 1.44 -2.72 7.64
C ALA A 40 2.90 -2.89 8.11
N ILE A 41 3.72 -1.85 7.91
CA ILE A 41 5.15 -1.80 8.24
C ILE A 41 5.35 -0.99 9.52
N ASP A 42 6.11 -1.55 10.47
CA ASP A 42 6.61 -0.82 11.63
C ASP A 42 7.75 0.12 11.23
N MET A 43 7.45 1.41 11.14
CA MET A 43 8.42 2.46 10.84
C MET A 43 9.12 3.03 12.09
N GLY A 44 8.95 2.41 13.27
CA GLY A 44 9.55 2.88 14.52
C GLY A 44 8.96 4.19 15.04
N MET A 45 7.71 4.48 14.66
CA MET A 45 7.01 5.72 15.01
C MET A 45 6.72 5.78 16.52
N PRO A 46 7.05 6.87 17.24
CA PRO A 46 6.76 7.04 18.67
C PRO A 46 5.29 6.77 19.06
N SER A 47 4.33 7.08 18.20
CA SER A 47 2.90 6.84 18.40
C SER A 47 2.45 5.38 18.22
N GLY A 48 3.36 4.47 17.87
CA GLY A 48 3.05 3.08 17.50
C GLY A 48 2.25 2.93 16.20
N THR A 49 2.20 3.97 15.36
CA THR A 49 1.51 3.92 14.06
C THR A 49 2.28 3.05 13.06
N LEU A 50 1.61 2.03 12.51
CA LEU A 50 2.13 1.22 11.40
C LEU A 50 1.67 1.84 10.07
N TRP A 51 2.53 1.79 9.04
CA TRP A 51 2.30 2.43 7.74
C TRP A 51 2.12 1.40 6.62
N CYS A 52 1.16 1.59 5.73
CA CYS A 52 0.94 0.62 4.64
C CYS A 52 2.04 0.67 3.57
N SER A 53 2.46 -0.50 3.10
CA SER A 53 3.51 -0.68 2.09
C SER A 53 3.12 -0.15 0.70
N MET A 54 1.82 0.00 0.43
CA MET A 54 1.26 0.48 -0.84
C MET A 54 0.07 1.44 -0.62
N ASN A 55 -0.39 2.08 -1.70
CA ASN A 55 -1.56 2.98 -1.67
C ASN A 55 -2.87 2.17 -1.60
N VAL A 56 -3.96 2.77 -1.14
CA VAL A 56 -5.30 2.14 -1.19
C VAL A 56 -5.68 1.92 -2.66
N GLY A 57 -6.03 0.69 -3.03
CA GLY A 57 -6.30 0.28 -4.43
C GLY A 57 -5.07 -0.11 -5.25
N ALA A 58 -3.86 -0.02 -4.70
CA ALA A 58 -2.65 -0.55 -5.34
C ALA A 58 -2.56 -2.09 -5.21
N SER A 59 -1.83 -2.73 -6.12
CA SER A 59 -1.40 -4.14 -6.00
C SER A 59 0.08 -4.29 -5.66
N THR A 60 0.90 -3.25 -5.89
CA THR A 60 2.32 -3.18 -5.54
C THR A 60 2.67 -1.86 -4.83
N PRO A 61 3.76 -1.80 -4.03
CA PRO A 61 4.28 -0.56 -3.45
C PRO A 61 4.57 0.58 -4.45
N THR A 62 4.76 0.25 -5.72
CA THR A 62 5.05 1.18 -6.82
C THR A 62 3.81 1.60 -7.61
N ASP A 63 2.64 0.97 -7.43
CA ASP A 63 1.44 1.41 -8.13
C ASP A 63 0.88 2.68 -7.49
N PHE A 64 0.29 3.56 -8.29
CA PHE A 64 -0.32 4.79 -7.78
C PHE A 64 -1.59 4.54 -6.94
N GLY A 65 -2.26 3.40 -7.12
CA GLY A 65 -3.53 3.06 -6.46
C GLY A 65 -4.72 3.87 -7.00
N ASP A 66 -5.78 3.93 -6.19
CA ASP A 66 -7.02 4.64 -6.51
C ASP A 66 -7.01 6.09 -5.98
N TYR A 67 -7.85 6.93 -6.58
CA TYR A 67 -7.95 8.36 -6.31
C TYR A 67 -9.29 8.68 -5.64
N TYR A 68 -9.22 9.12 -4.39
CA TYR A 68 -10.38 9.23 -3.52
C TYR A 68 -10.77 10.69 -3.24
N GLN A 69 -12.07 10.94 -3.15
CA GLN A 69 -12.62 12.15 -2.52
C GLN A 69 -12.70 11.91 -1.01
N MET A 70 -12.33 12.91 -0.20
CA MET A 70 -12.39 12.82 1.26
C MET A 70 -13.82 13.06 1.79
N SER A 71 -14.11 12.66 3.02
CA SER A 71 -15.44 12.87 3.64
C SER A 71 -15.36 13.13 5.15
N TYR A 72 -16.11 14.11 5.63
CA TYR A 72 -16.36 14.30 7.07
C TYR A 72 -17.13 13.15 7.73
N SER A 73 -17.83 12.32 6.94
CA SER A 73 -18.78 11.32 7.45
C SER A 73 -18.19 9.90 7.56
N LYS A 74 -17.04 9.64 6.92
CA LYS A 74 -16.44 8.31 6.79
C LYS A 74 -14.94 8.38 6.54
N ASP A 75 -14.18 7.47 7.14
CA ASP A 75 -12.80 7.21 6.72
C ASP A 75 -12.75 6.29 5.50
N VAL A 76 -12.04 6.73 4.47
CA VAL A 76 -11.98 6.01 3.19
C VAL A 76 -11.14 4.74 3.27
N ALA A 77 -10.04 4.73 4.03
CA ALA A 77 -9.24 3.52 4.18
C ALA A 77 -9.97 2.46 5.03
N THR A 78 -10.71 2.85 6.07
CA THR A 78 -11.58 1.93 6.83
C THR A 78 -12.66 1.31 5.94
N GLU A 79 -13.29 2.09 5.05
CA GLU A 79 -14.26 1.53 4.07
C GLU A 79 -13.64 0.57 3.05
N LYS A 80 -12.32 0.63 2.82
CA LYS A 80 -11.63 -0.11 1.75
C LYS A 80 -10.80 -1.28 2.23
N LEU A 81 -10.25 -1.19 3.44
CA LEU A 81 -9.31 -2.16 4.04
C LEU A 81 -9.86 -2.80 5.32
N GLY A 82 -10.98 -2.30 5.86
CA GLY A 82 -11.62 -2.84 7.06
C GLY A 82 -11.10 -2.22 8.37
N ALA A 83 -11.44 -2.88 9.49
CA ALA A 83 -11.17 -2.36 10.83
C ALA A 83 -9.67 -2.29 11.16
N GLY A 84 -9.29 -1.26 11.93
CA GLY A 84 -7.90 -0.99 12.31
C GLY A 84 -7.10 -0.18 11.28
N TYR A 85 -7.53 -0.16 10.02
CA TYR A 85 -6.98 0.73 8.98
C TYR A 85 -7.66 2.10 9.01
N SER A 86 -6.90 3.17 8.82
CA SER A 86 -7.43 4.51 8.59
C SER A 86 -6.60 5.31 7.58
N THR A 87 -7.21 6.36 7.04
CA THR A 87 -6.48 7.45 6.38
C THR A 87 -5.58 8.11 7.44
N PRO A 88 -4.35 8.55 7.11
CA PRO A 88 -3.49 9.21 8.09
C PRO A 88 -4.06 10.56 8.51
N THR A 89 -3.84 10.96 9.75
CA THR A 89 -3.97 12.38 10.13
C THR A 89 -2.75 13.17 9.66
N LYS A 90 -2.87 14.50 9.59
CA LYS A 90 -1.74 15.41 9.32
C LYS A 90 -0.60 15.18 10.32
N GLU A 91 -0.93 15.00 11.59
CA GLU A 91 0.02 14.80 12.69
C GLU A 91 0.80 13.48 12.53
N GLN A 92 0.19 12.44 11.96
CA GLN A 92 0.88 11.19 11.64
C GLN A 92 1.89 11.38 10.48
N PHE A 93 1.55 12.18 9.46
CA PHE A 93 2.53 12.54 8.44
C PHE A 93 3.65 13.45 8.98
N GLU A 94 3.35 14.36 9.91
CA GLU A 94 4.37 15.17 10.60
C GLU A 94 5.32 14.28 11.43
N GLU A 95 4.79 13.27 12.13
CA GLU A 95 5.60 12.25 12.81
C GLU A 95 6.47 11.46 11.81
N LEU A 96 5.91 11.02 10.67
CA LEU A 96 6.65 10.31 9.63
C LEU A 96 7.80 11.16 9.08
N ILE A 97 7.58 12.45 8.81
CA ILE A 97 8.63 13.37 8.35
C ILE A 97 9.71 13.52 9.43
N ALA A 98 9.31 13.81 10.67
CA ALA A 98 10.25 14.06 11.78
C ALA A 98 11.10 12.85 12.20
N HIS A 99 10.59 11.63 11.98
CA HIS A 99 11.25 10.38 12.40
C HIS A 99 11.81 9.53 11.26
N THR A 100 11.87 10.06 10.03
CA THR A 100 12.53 9.40 8.89
C THR A 100 13.49 10.34 8.15
N THR A 101 14.33 9.79 7.28
CA THR A 101 14.99 10.55 6.20
C THR A 101 14.17 10.42 4.93
N GLN A 102 13.85 11.55 4.30
CA GLN A 102 13.18 11.60 3.00
C GLN A 102 14.21 11.59 1.86
N GLN A 103 13.91 10.89 0.77
CA GLN A 103 14.78 10.84 -0.41
C GLN A 103 13.99 10.60 -1.70
N HIS A 104 14.10 11.53 -2.66
CA HIS A 104 13.66 11.32 -4.05
C HIS A 104 14.34 10.08 -4.64
N THR A 105 13.53 9.12 -5.09
CA THR A 105 13.98 7.79 -5.51
C THR A 105 13.14 7.31 -6.70
N GLU A 106 13.73 6.46 -7.56
CA GLU A 106 13.02 5.76 -8.62
C GLU A 106 13.09 4.24 -8.37
N ILE A 107 11.94 3.57 -8.34
CA ILE A 107 11.79 2.13 -8.10
C ILE A 107 10.90 1.57 -9.22
N ASN A 108 11.34 0.53 -9.93
CA ASN A 108 10.60 -0.07 -11.06
C ASN A 108 10.18 0.95 -12.16
N ASN A 109 10.98 1.98 -12.40
CA ASN A 109 10.69 3.15 -13.26
C ASN A 109 9.57 4.08 -12.75
N VAL A 110 9.11 3.90 -11.51
CA VAL A 110 8.20 4.82 -10.81
C VAL A 110 9.02 5.73 -9.89
N LYS A 111 8.90 7.03 -10.08
CA LYS A 111 9.51 8.05 -9.22
C LYS A 111 8.64 8.30 -7.99
N GLY A 112 9.24 8.82 -6.93
CA GLY A 112 8.53 9.14 -5.70
C GLY A 112 9.48 9.42 -4.55
N MET A 113 8.91 9.50 -3.34
CA MET A 113 9.65 9.77 -2.12
C MET A 113 9.82 8.47 -1.31
N LEU A 114 11.06 8.14 -0.96
CA LEU A 114 11.40 7.03 -0.06
C LEU A 114 11.64 7.59 1.35
N PHE A 115 10.81 7.16 2.31
CA PHE A 115 10.93 7.52 3.72
C PHE A 115 11.65 6.40 4.46
N LYS A 116 12.83 6.67 5.04
CA LYS A 116 13.69 5.67 5.71
C LYS A 116 13.71 5.89 7.22
N ALA A 117 13.28 4.90 7.98
CA ALA A 117 13.29 4.94 9.44
C ALA A 117 14.63 4.49 10.04
N SER A 118 14.91 4.93 11.26
CA SER A 118 16.12 4.56 12.02
C SER A 118 16.18 3.07 12.41
N ASN A 119 15.04 2.37 12.40
CA ASN A 119 14.96 0.92 12.61
C ASN A 119 15.35 0.09 11.35
N GLY A 120 15.64 0.75 10.22
CA GLY A 120 16.01 0.12 8.96
C GLY A 120 14.86 -0.16 7.99
N ASN A 121 13.60 -0.01 8.43
CA ASN A 121 12.44 -0.13 7.55
C ASN A 121 12.26 1.14 6.70
N SER A 122 11.50 1.01 5.60
CA SER A 122 11.17 2.14 4.74
C SER A 122 9.83 1.95 4.03
N ILE A 123 9.19 3.07 3.67
CA ILE A 123 8.03 3.10 2.77
C ILE A 123 8.31 4.02 1.59
N PHE A 124 7.85 3.62 0.41
CA PHE A 124 7.91 4.41 -0.81
C PHE A 124 6.53 4.96 -1.14
N LEU A 125 6.44 6.27 -1.31
CA LEU A 125 5.24 6.97 -1.79
C LEU A 125 5.50 7.39 -3.25
N PRO A 126 4.87 6.73 -4.24
CA PRO A 126 4.95 7.11 -5.64
C PRO A 126 4.57 8.58 -5.92
N ALA A 127 5.10 9.12 -7.02
CA ALA A 127 4.75 10.40 -7.64
C ALA A 127 3.38 10.32 -8.34
N ALA A 128 2.36 10.01 -7.54
CA ALA A 128 1.03 9.57 -7.98
C ALA A 128 0.08 10.72 -8.34
N ALA A 129 0.28 11.92 -7.81
CA ALA A 129 -0.58 13.07 -8.05
C ALA A 129 0.23 14.36 -7.94
N HIS A 130 0.08 15.28 -8.89
CA HIS A 130 0.69 16.61 -8.81
C HIS A 130 -0.26 17.67 -9.37
N LEU A 131 -0.11 18.93 -8.94
CA LEU A 131 -0.89 20.04 -9.46
C LEU A 131 -0.28 20.57 -10.77
N SER A 132 -0.89 20.22 -11.89
CA SER A 132 -0.60 20.71 -13.24
C SER A 132 -1.41 21.99 -13.48
N GLY A 133 -0.89 23.13 -13.03
CA GLY A 133 -1.50 24.46 -13.16
C GLY A 133 -2.77 24.65 -12.31
N SER A 134 -3.86 23.99 -12.69
CA SER A 134 -5.14 23.97 -11.93
C SER A 134 -5.86 22.61 -12.01
N SER A 135 -5.16 21.57 -12.47
CA SER A 135 -5.64 20.19 -12.62
C SER A 135 -4.75 19.24 -11.83
N TRP A 136 -5.32 18.25 -11.11
CA TRP A 136 -4.53 17.20 -10.47
C TRP A 136 -4.31 16.04 -11.43
N GLU A 137 -3.05 15.74 -11.73
CA GLU A 137 -2.68 14.83 -12.82
C GLU A 137 -1.60 13.83 -12.39
N ILE A 138 -1.61 12.67 -13.07
CA ILE A 138 -0.64 11.60 -12.92
C ILE A 138 0.42 11.75 -14.02
N ASN A 139 1.67 12.08 -13.67
CA ASN A 139 2.76 12.21 -14.65
C ASN A 139 4.06 11.48 -14.29
N ASN A 140 4.16 10.88 -13.09
CA ASN A 140 5.38 10.19 -12.64
C ASN A 140 6.65 11.07 -12.65
N GLU A 141 6.53 12.40 -12.54
CA GLU A 141 7.68 13.30 -12.69
C GLU A 141 8.54 13.48 -11.42
N GLY A 142 8.15 12.86 -10.30
CA GLY A 142 8.78 13.05 -8.98
C GLY A 142 8.00 13.99 -8.05
N SER A 143 6.78 14.38 -8.43
CA SER A 143 5.85 15.11 -7.57
C SER A 143 4.68 14.22 -7.14
N GLY A 144 4.28 14.30 -5.87
CA GLY A 144 3.28 13.41 -5.28
C GLY A 144 2.46 14.12 -4.20
N ALA A 145 1.17 13.82 -4.13
CA ALA A 145 0.24 14.37 -3.14
C ALA A 145 -0.64 13.26 -2.55
N TYR A 146 -0.91 13.36 -1.25
CA TYR A 146 -1.53 12.31 -0.44
C TYR A 146 -2.51 12.92 0.57
N TRP A 147 -3.77 12.47 0.55
CA TRP A 147 -4.77 12.97 1.50
C TRP A 147 -4.41 12.66 2.96
N THR A 148 -4.83 13.57 3.84
CA THR A 148 -5.00 13.29 5.27
C THR A 148 -6.49 13.33 5.64
N VAL A 149 -6.84 12.78 6.79
CA VAL A 149 -8.19 12.88 7.38
C VAL A 149 -8.36 14.11 8.28
N THR A 150 -7.37 15.00 8.37
CA THR A 150 -7.44 16.23 9.15
C THR A 150 -8.09 17.34 8.31
N PRO A 151 -9.26 17.89 8.71
CA PRO A 151 -9.86 19.04 8.03
C PRO A 151 -8.96 20.28 8.09
N SER A 152 -9.12 21.18 7.11
CA SER A 152 -8.56 22.53 7.15
C SER A 152 -9.38 23.46 8.05
N THR A 153 -8.89 24.69 8.22
CA THR A 153 -9.67 25.83 8.70
C THR A 153 -10.70 26.35 7.69
N GLU A 154 -10.59 25.97 6.40
CA GLU A 154 -11.58 26.29 5.37
C GLU A 154 -12.68 25.20 5.28
N GLU A 155 -13.93 25.62 5.07
CA GLU A 155 -15.08 24.72 4.92
C GLU A 155 -14.95 23.85 3.66
N ASP A 156 -15.32 22.57 3.74
CA ASP A 156 -15.13 21.54 2.71
C ASP A 156 -13.65 21.28 2.31
N TYR A 157 -12.66 21.81 3.02
CA TYR A 157 -11.24 21.56 2.74
C TYR A 157 -10.62 20.57 3.74
N PHE A 158 -9.71 19.72 3.24
CA PHE A 158 -8.88 18.83 4.05
C PHE A 158 -7.39 19.04 3.75
N TYR A 159 -6.53 18.81 4.74
CA TYR A 159 -5.08 18.83 4.52
C TYR A 159 -4.61 17.62 3.71
N PHE A 160 -3.58 17.84 2.89
CA PHE A 160 -2.86 16.82 2.15
C PHE A 160 -1.35 17.04 2.29
N LEU A 161 -0.59 15.95 2.32
CA LEU A 161 0.88 15.98 2.18
C LEU A 161 1.23 16.16 0.70
N GLU A 162 2.19 17.02 0.39
CA GLU A 162 2.72 17.24 -0.96
C GLU A 162 4.25 17.13 -0.97
N PHE A 163 4.81 16.68 -2.10
CA PHE A 163 6.23 16.82 -2.43
C PHE A 163 6.41 17.07 -3.92
N SER A 164 7.53 17.69 -4.31
CA SER A 164 7.90 17.86 -5.73
C SER A 164 9.36 17.54 -5.99
N LYS A 165 9.66 17.26 -7.27
CA LYS A 165 11.01 17.09 -7.84
C LYS A 165 11.97 18.30 -7.64
N ALA A 166 11.51 19.41 -7.07
CA ALA A 166 12.29 20.63 -6.84
C ALA A 166 12.67 20.86 -5.37
N GLU A 167 12.04 20.17 -4.42
CA GLU A 167 12.20 20.36 -2.98
C GLU A 167 12.55 19.03 -2.29
N ASP A 168 13.53 19.04 -1.38
CA ASP A 168 13.96 17.82 -0.68
C ASP A 168 12.98 17.36 0.42
N THR A 169 12.18 18.28 0.97
CA THR A 169 11.29 18.05 2.12
C THR A 169 9.82 18.16 1.71
N PRO A 170 8.94 17.22 2.11
CA PRO A 170 7.50 17.38 1.95
C PRO A 170 6.93 18.60 2.69
N TRP A 171 5.82 19.14 2.22
CA TRP A 171 5.02 20.17 2.90
C TRP A 171 3.54 19.76 2.97
N PHE A 172 2.73 20.61 3.60
CA PHE A 172 1.27 20.44 3.62
C PHE A 172 0.59 21.59 2.88
N GLY A 173 -0.49 21.26 2.18
CA GLY A 173 -1.50 22.20 1.72
C GLY A 173 -2.90 21.65 2.03
N ASP A 174 -3.94 22.35 1.60
CA ASP A 174 -5.33 21.92 1.69
C ASP A 174 -6.08 22.10 0.37
N ARG A 175 -7.16 21.33 0.16
CA ARG A 175 -8.01 21.41 -1.04
C ARG A 175 -9.47 21.05 -0.73
N ASP A 176 -10.37 21.67 -1.48
CA ASP A 176 -11.80 21.35 -1.57
C ASP A 176 -12.04 19.87 -1.93
N ILE A 177 -12.74 19.14 -1.07
CA ILE A 177 -13.07 17.73 -1.28
C ILE A 177 -14.01 17.52 -2.47
N ASN A 178 -14.83 18.51 -2.84
CA ASN A 178 -15.84 18.38 -3.89
C ASN A 178 -15.24 18.40 -5.31
N THR A 179 -14.04 19.00 -5.47
CA THR A 179 -13.35 19.13 -6.76
C THR A 179 -12.05 18.35 -6.87
N ASN A 180 -11.52 17.79 -5.77
CA ASN A 180 -10.20 17.14 -5.75
C ASN A 180 -10.28 15.66 -5.37
N LYS A 181 -9.40 14.84 -5.97
CA LYS A 181 -9.21 13.43 -5.59
C LYS A 181 -7.73 13.08 -5.56
N LEU A 182 -7.26 12.53 -4.44
CA LEU A 182 -5.86 12.17 -4.23
C LEU A 182 -5.73 10.71 -3.76
N PRO A 183 -4.56 10.09 -3.95
CA PRO A 183 -4.21 8.81 -3.33
C PRO A 183 -4.25 8.87 -1.81
N ILE A 184 -4.45 7.70 -1.20
CA ILE A 184 -4.34 7.49 0.25
C ILE A 184 -3.25 6.45 0.53
N ARG A 185 -2.33 6.80 1.42
CA ARG A 185 -1.29 5.92 1.96
C ARG A 185 -1.71 5.54 3.39
N ALA A 186 -2.52 4.50 3.53
CA ALA A 186 -3.19 4.19 4.79
C ALA A 186 -2.22 3.86 5.95
N VAL A 187 -2.69 4.07 7.17
CA VAL A 187 -2.05 3.65 8.42
C VAL A 187 -2.87 2.55 9.09
N TYR A 188 -2.28 1.86 10.05
CA TYR A 188 -2.91 0.74 10.77
C TYR A 188 -2.56 0.74 12.26
N LYS A 189 -3.55 0.42 13.10
CA LYS A 189 -3.40 0.08 14.52
C LYS A 189 -4.29 -1.13 14.87
N LYS A 190 -3.80 -1.97 15.80
CA LYS A 190 -4.53 -3.11 16.37
C LYS A 190 -5.27 -2.72 17.65
#